data_AF-A0A229H6S6-F1
#
_entry.id   AF-A0A229H6S6-F1
#
_cell.length_a   1.000
_cell.length_b   1.000
_cell.length_c   1.000
_cell.angle_alpha   90.00
_cell.angle_beta   90.00
_cell.angle_gamma   90.00
#
_symmetry.space_group_name_H-M   'P 1'
#
loop_
_entity.id
_entity.type
_entity.pdbx_description
1 polymer ?
#
loop_
_entity_poly.entity_id
_entity_poly.type
_entity_poly.pdbx_seq_one_letter_code
_entity_poly.pdbx_strand_id
1 'polypeptide(L)'
;MFVLELTYTAPLERIDAALPDHVAWLQGLYASGDIIASGRKVPRDGGIILAVGDDRARIERLVATDPFSVAGLCEYRITEFLATKTSPELAAHRRQPPS
;
A
#
# COMPACT_ATOMS: atom_id res chain seq x y z
N MET A 1 -10.97 3.47 1.18
CA MET A 1 -9.56 3.52 0.72
C MET A 1 -8.67 3.34 1.92
N PHE A 2 -7.41 2.99 1.71
CA PHE A 2 -6.44 2.82 2.78
C PHE A 2 -5.10 3.45 2.42
N VAL A 3 -4.48 4.08 3.41
CA VAL A 3 -3.06 4.46 3.35
C VAL A 3 -2.28 3.34 4.03
N LEU A 4 -1.49 2.63 3.23
CA LEU A 4 -0.60 1.59 3.71
C LEU A 4 0.78 2.19 3.79
N GLU A 5 1.24 2.39 5.02
CA GLU A 5 2.57 2.85 5.29
C GLU A 5 3.41 1.64 5.69
N LEU A 6 4.46 1.32 4.93
CA LEU A 6 5.45 0.33 5.33
C LEU A 6 6.72 1.01 5.84
N THR A 7 7.33 0.43 6.86
CA THR A 7 8.62 0.85 7.43
C THR A 7 9.55 -0.34 7.41
N TYR A 8 10.76 -0.18 6.86
CA TYR A 8 11.75 -1.24 6.79
C TYR A 8 12.27 -1.55 8.20
N THR A 9 12.32 -2.84 8.54
CA THR A 9 12.83 -3.36 9.81
C THR A 9 14.11 -4.20 9.61
N ALA A 10 14.61 -4.25 8.38
CA ALA A 10 15.81 -4.97 7.97
C ALA A 10 16.80 -4.06 7.22
N PRO A 11 18.08 -4.46 7.11
CA PRO A 11 19.07 -3.74 6.31
C PRO A 11 18.64 -3.55 4.85
N LEU A 12 19.03 -2.42 4.25
CA LEU A 12 18.62 -2.06 2.88
C LEU A 12 19.05 -3.09 1.84
N GLU A 13 20.14 -3.83 2.06
CA GLU A 13 20.59 -4.88 1.16
C GLU A 13 19.56 -6.01 1.02
N ARG A 14 18.87 -6.35 2.12
CA ARG A 14 17.78 -7.34 2.10
C ARG A 14 16.52 -6.78 1.44
N ILE A 15 16.25 -5.49 1.62
CA ILE A 15 15.16 -4.79 0.93
C ILE A 15 15.40 -4.78 -0.58
N ASP A 16 16.61 -4.40 -1.00
CA ASP A 16 17.00 -4.33 -2.40
C ASP A 16 16.95 -5.70 -3.08
N ALA A 17 17.31 -6.78 -2.36
CA ALA A 17 17.19 -8.15 -2.87
C ALA A 17 15.73 -8.59 -3.10
N ALA A 18 14.79 -8.15 -2.26
CA ALA A 18 13.36 -8.48 -2.38
C ALA A 18 12.57 -7.46 -3.24
N LEU A 19 13.19 -6.35 -3.63
CA LEU A 19 12.53 -5.26 -4.36
C LEU A 19 11.94 -5.69 -5.71
N PRO A 20 12.58 -6.54 -6.55
CA PRO A 20 11.99 -6.97 -7.82
C PRO A 20 10.65 -7.69 -7.63
N ASP A 21 10.56 -8.59 -6.65
CA ASP A 21 9.34 -9.32 -6.34
C ASP A 21 8.25 -8.39 -5.80
N HIS A 22 8.63 -7.45 -4.93
CA HIS A 22 7.71 -6.42 -4.43
C HIS A 22 7.14 -5.56 -5.56
N VAL A 23 7.97 -5.18 -6.54
CA VAL A 23 7.52 -4.42 -7.72
C VAL A 23 6.57 -5.25 -8.58
N ALA A 24 6.85 -6.54 -8.80
CA ALA A 24 5.95 -7.43 -9.54
C ALA A 24 4.59 -7.57 -8.83
N TRP A 25 4.61 -7.67 -7.50
CA TRP A 25 3.39 -7.66 -6.68
C TRP A 25 2.59 -6.37 -6.85
N LEU A 26 3.24 -5.20 -6.77
CA LEU A 26 2.59 -3.90 -7.02
C LEU A 26 1.97 -3.81 -8.41
N GLN A 27 2.65 -4.32 -9.44
CA GLN A 27 2.12 -4.34 -10.82
C GLN A 27 0.81 -5.13 -10.92
N GLY A 28 0.71 -6.28 -10.25
CA GLY A 28 -0.54 -7.04 -10.17
C GLY A 28 -1.67 -6.27 -9.48
N LEU A 29 -1.35 -5.48 -8.45
CA LEU A 29 -2.32 -4.64 -7.77
C LEU A 29 -2.79 -3.47 -8.62
N TYR A 30 -1.90 -2.86 -9.41
CA TYR A 30 -2.30 -1.85 -10.40
C TYR A 30 -3.23 -2.46 -11.46
N ALA A 31 -2.90 -3.63 -11.99
CA ALA A 31 -3.70 -4.29 -13.03
C ALA A 31 -5.11 -4.67 -12.55
N SER A 32 -5.27 -5.00 -11.26
CA SER A 32 -6.57 -5.31 -10.63
C SER A 32 -7.32 -4.06 -10.14
N GLY A 33 -6.70 -2.88 -10.18
CA GLY A 33 -7.29 -1.64 -9.65
C GLY A 33 -7.29 -1.56 -8.13
N ASP A 34 -6.53 -2.42 -7.45
CA ASP A 34 -6.44 -2.48 -5.98
C ASP A 34 -5.64 -1.32 -5.39
N ILE A 35 -4.74 -0.71 -6.17
CA ILE A 35 -3.97 0.46 -5.75
C ILE A 35 -4.00 1.55 -6.82
N ILE A 36 -3.90 2.81 -6.37
CA ILE A 36 -3.86 3.98 -7.26
C ILE A 36 -2.48 4.64 -7.31
N ALA A 37 -1.68 4.44 -6.27
CA ALA A 37 -0.34 5.03 -6.17
C ALA A 37 0.50 4.25 -5.16
N SER A 38 1.81 4.23 -5.39
CA SER A 38 2.79 3.62 -4.50
C SER A 38 4.14 4.30 -4.70
N GLY A 39 4.94 4.45 -3.64
CA GLY A 39 6.27 5.02 -3.74
C GLY A 39 7.08 4.89 -2.46
N ARG A 40 8.41 5.01 -2.58
CA ARG A 40 9.31 5.06 -1.42
C ARG A 40 9.13 6.35 -0.64
N LYS A 41 9.34 6.28 0.67
CA LYS A 41 9.50 7.46 1.54
C LYS A 41 10.82 8.18 1.24
N VAL A 42 10.90 9.43 1.68
CA VAL A 42 12.14 10.22 1.72
C VAL A 42 12.27 10.77 3.15
N PRO A 43 13.24 10.29 3.97
CA PRO A 43 14.32 9.35 3.64
C PRO A 43 13.84 7.93 3.27
N ARG A 44 14.70 7.13 2.64
CA ARG A 44 14.37 5.77 2.13
C ARG A 44 14.32 4.75 3.27
N ASP A 45 13.36 4.89 4.17
CA ASP A 45 13.11 4.01 5.31
C ASP A 45 11.82 3.18 5.17
N GLY A 46 11.17 3.26 4.02
CA GLY A 46 9.92 2.57 3.77
C GLY A 46 9.24 3.03 2.48
N GLY A 47 7.92 2.88 2.46
CA GLY A 47 7.06 3.24 1.34
C GLY A 47 5.64 3.57 1.78
N ILE A 48 4.90 4.18 0.86
CA ILE A 48 3.48 4.50 0.98
C ILE A 48 2.76 3.88 -0.20
N ILE A 49 1.61 3.25 0.05
CA ILE A 49 0.70 2.72 -0.95
C ILE A 49 -0.69 3.27 -0.66
N LEU A 50 -1.36 3.78 -1.70
CA LEU A 50 -2.77 4.19 -1.65
C LEU A 50 -3.61 3.08 -2.26
N ALA A 51 -4.30 2.33 -1.38
CA ALA A 51 -5.12 1.19 -1.77
C ALA A 51 -6.61 1.53 -1.84
N VAL A 52 -7.30 0.88 -2.77
CA VAL A 52 -8.75 0.95 -2.96
C VAL A 52 -9.39 -0.24 -2.27
N GLY A 53 -10.42 0.02 -1.48
CA GLY A 53 -11.12 -1.02 -0.74
C GLY A 53 -11.91 -0.46 0.43
N ASP A 54 -12.84 -1.29 0.90
CA ASP A 54 -13.85 -0.97 1.93
C ASP A 54 -13.82 -1.96 3.10
N ASP A 55 -13.03 -3.03 2.96
CA ASP A 55 -12.85 -4.07 3.97
C ASP A 55 -11.40 -4.05 4.45
N ARG A 56 -11.21 -3.66 5.71
CA ARG A 56 -9.89 -3.67 6.36
C ARG A 56 -9.28 -5.08 6.38
N ALA A 57 -10.08 -6.12 6.60
CA ALA A 57 -9.58 -7.49 6.68
C ALA A 57 -9.04 -7.96 5.32
N ARG A 58 -9.67 -7.54 4.21
CA ARG A 58 -9.14 -7.78 2.86
C ARG A 58 -7.79 -7.10 2.67
N ILE A 59 -7.65 -5.85 3.10
CA ILE A 59 -6.39 -5.11 2.99
C ILE A 59 -5.28 -5.75 3.83
N GLU A 60 -5.60 -6.20 5.03
CA GLU A 60 -4.65 -6.93 5.88
C GLU A 60 -4.19 -8.23 5.22
N ARG A 61 -5.11 -8.99 4.62
CA ARG A 61 -4.76 -10.19 3.82
C ARG A 61 -3.89 -9.83 2.60
N LEU A 62 -4.20 -8.74 1.92
CA LEU A 62 -3.43 -8.28 0.76
C LEU A 62 -1.99 -7.95 1.16
N VAL A 63 -1.83 -7.13 2.20
CA VAL A 63 -0.53 -6.73 2.75
C VAL A 63 0.28 -7.94 3.21
N ALA A 64 -0.35 -8.96 3.80
CA ALA A 64 0.32 -10.20 4.19
C ALA A 64 0.92 -10.98 3.00
N THR A 65 0.53 -10.67 1.76
CA THR A 65 1.12 -11.27 0.53
C THR A 65 2.25 -10.45 -0.07
N ASP A 66 2.54 -9.25 0.46
CA ASP A 66 3.70 -8.46 0.03
C ASP A 66 4.99 -9.26 0.29
N PRO A 67 5.87 -9.44 -0.71
CA PRO A 67 7.18 -10.07 -0.52
C PRO A 67 8.00 -9.51 0.65
N PHE A 68 7.89 -8.21 0.94
CA PHE A 68 8.52 -7.63 2.14
C PHE A 68 7.89 -8.13 3.44
N SER A 69 6.57 -8.27 3.50
CA SER A 69 5.89 -8.82 4.68
C SER A 69 6.17 -10.30 4.87
N VAL A 70 6.11 -11.09 3.79
CA VAL A 70 6.40 -12.53 3.81
C VAL A 70 7.83 -12.81 4.29
N ALA A 71 8.79 -11.98 3.89
CA ALA A 71 10.19 -12.10 4.29
C ALA A 71 10.52 -11.45 5.65
N GLY A 72 9.54 -10.85 6.33
CA GLY A 72 9.72 -10.16 7.62
C GLY A 72 10.66 -8.95 7.53
N LEU A 73 10.58 -8.20 6.42
CA LEU A 73 11.48 -7.08 6.11
C LEU A 73 10.88 -5.70 6.41
N CYS A 74 9.57 -5.64 6.63
CA CYS A 74 8.88 -4.40 6.95
C CYS A 74 7.73 -4.62 7.94
N GLU A 75 7.32 -3.52 8.55
CA GLU A 75 6.08 -3.43 9.31
C GLU A 75 5.12 -2.48 8.62
N TYR A 76 3.83 -2.84 8.60
CA TYR A 76 2.77 -2.03 8.03
C TYR A 76 1.95 -1.32 9.08
N ARG A 77 1.73 -0.02 8.87
CA ARG A 77 0.65 0.76 9.47
C ARG A 77 -0.46 0.94 8.44
N ILE A 78 -1.62 0.34 8.74
CA ILE A 78 -2.80 0.38 7.87
C ILE A 78 -3.80 1.38 8.42
N THR A 79 -4.00 2.48 7.68
CA THR A 79 -4.93 3.56 8.04
C THR A 79 -6.08 3.58 7.05
N GLU A 80 -7.31 3.45 7.54
CA GLU A 80 -8.49 3.69 6.71
C GLU A 80 -8.60 5.17 6.37
N PHE A 81 -8.83 5.46 5.10
CA PHE A 81 -8.92 6.81 4.57
C PHE A 81 -10.22 7.00 3.79
N LEU A 82 -11.05 7.93 4.28
CA LEU A 82 -12.26 8.37 3.60
C LEU A 82 -11.93 9.60 2.75
N ALA A 83 -11.76 9.41 1.44
CA ALA A 83 -11.53 10.48 0.48
C ALA A 83 -12.82 11.30 0.25
N THR A 84 -13.16 12.17 1.21
CA THR A 84 -14.39 12.99 1.16
C THR A 84 -14.33 14.11 0.13
N LYS A 85 -13.13 14.55 -0.22
CA LYS A 85 -12.85 15.49 -1.31
C LYS A 85 -11.78 14.88 -2.21
N THR A 86 -11.97 15.01 -3.51
CA THR A 86 -11.09 14.47 -4.55
C THR A 86 -10.96 15.47 -5.69
N SER A 87 -9.84 15.45 -6.40
CA SER A 87 -9.76 16.06 -7.73
C SER A 87 -10.70 15.32 -8.71
N PRO A 88 -10.96 15.89 -9.90
CA PRO A 88 -11.76 15.22 -10.93
C PRO A 88 -11.23 13.84 -11.32
N GLU A 89 -9.92 13.68 -11.41
CA GLU A 89 -9.24 12.44 -11.82
C GLU A 89 -9.44 11.30 -10.80
N LEU A 90 -9.68 11.64 -9.53
CA LEU A 90 -9.92 10.68 -8.45
C LEU A 90 -11.39 10.61 -8.02
N ALA A 91 -12.32 11.18 -8.81
CA ALA A 91 -13.75 11.22 -8.47
C ALA A 91 -14.35 9.83 -8.18
N ALA A 92 -13.88 8.78 -8.86
CA ALA A 92 -14.33 7.41 -8.66
C ALA A 92 -14.02 6.84 -7.26
N HIS A 93 -13.07 7.43 -6.54
CA HIS A 93 -12.66 6.98 -5.20
C HIS A 93 -13.29 7.80 -4.07
N ARG A 94 -14.12 8.80 -4.39
CA ARG A 94 -14.78 9.66 -3.40
C ARG A 94 -15.72 8.84 -2.51
N ARG A 95 -15.65 9.07 -1.20
CA ARG A 95 -16.50 8.41 -0.20
C ARG A 95 -17.24 9.45 0.65
N GLN A 96 -18.47 9.16 1.04
CA GLN A 96 -19.17 9.90 2.09
C GLN A 96 -19.11 9.11 3.40
N PRO A 97 -18.88 9.76 4.56
CA PRO A 97 -19.04 9.10 5.85
C PRO A 97 -20.49 8.64 6.02
N PRO A 98 -20.74 7.54 6.76
CA PRO A 98 -22.09 7.22 7.18
C PRO A 98 -22.67 8.38 8.00
N SER A 99 -23.96 8.67 7.77
CA SER A 99 -24.75 9.71 8.43
C SER A 99 -24.87 9.50 9.94
#